data_AF-G2QFF5-F1
#
_entry.id   AF-G2QFF5-F1
#
_cell.length_a   1.000
_cell.length_b   1.000
_cell.length_c   1.000
_cell.angle_alpha   90.00
_cell.angle_beta   90.00
_cell.angle_gamma   90.00
#
_symmetry.space_group_name_H-M   'P 1'
#
loop_
_entity.id
_entity.type
_entity.pdbx_description
1 polymer ?
#
loop_
_entity_poly.entity_id
_entity_poly.type
_entity_poly.pdbx_seq_one_letter_code
_entity_poly.pdbx_strand_id
1 'polypeptide(L)'
;MSTAGALDTLHFVDDSAVEQLLDTGEIEIEIKAIGLNFRDGMAAKSSVPLSSGSIEASESGDRVAVFTKGAFATKARTRECLAFKIPKEISFEAAASLPLA
;
A
#
# COMPACT_ATOMS: atom_id res chain seq x y z
N MET A 1 -13.03 19.28 -2.36
CA MET A 1 -13.56 18.46 -3.48
C MET A 1 -12.38 17.89 -4.23
N SER A 2 -12.25 16.56 -4.33
CA SER A 2 -11.24 15.92 -5.19
C SER A 2 -11.60 16.11 -6.66
N THR A 3 -10.62 16.39 -7.52
CA THR A 3 -10.79 16.48 -8.98
C THR A 3 -9.74 15.61 -9.65
N ALA A 4 -10.17 14.63 -10.42
CA ALA A 4 -9.26 13.75 -11.15
C ALA A 4 -8.36 14.56 -12.10
N GLY A 5 -7.06 14.31 -12.07
CA GLY A 5 -6.07 15.03 -12.88
C GLY A 5 -5.51 16.31 -12.25
N ALA A 6 -6.08 16.78 -11.13
CA ALA A 6 -5.60 17.92 -10.37
C ALA A 6 -4.87 17.45 -9.09
N LEU A 7 -3.53 17.39 -9.15
CA LEU A 7 -2.70 16.86 -8.06
C LEU A 7 -2.83 17.64 -6.74
N ASP A 8 -3.12 18.93 -6.83
CA ASP A 8 -3.36 19.84 -5.70
C ASP A 8 -4.64 19.50 -4.92
N THR A 9 -5.52 18.67 -5.49
CA THR A 9 -6.74 18.22 -4.83
C THR A 9 -6.59 16.87 -4.13
N LEU A 10 -5.42 16.22 -4.22
CA LEU A 10 -5.14 14.96 -3.52
C LEU A 10 -5.12 15.18 -2.01
N HIS A 11 -5.89 14.37 -1.30
CA HIS A 11 -5.93 14.34 0.15
C HIS A 11 -6.30 12.95 0.62
N PHE A 12 -5.86 12.61 1.84
CA PHE A 12 -6.33 11.41 2.51
C PHE A 12 -7.78 11.60 2.96
N VAL A 13 -8.53 10.51 2.90
CA VAL A 13 -9.90 10.41 3.41
C VAL A 13 -9.95 9.26 4.41
N ASP A 14 -10.91 9.30 5.32
CA ASP A 14 -11.12 8.20 6.25
C ASP A 14 -11.58 6.95 5.50
N ASP A 15 -10.93 5.83 5.80
CA ASP A 15 -11.27 4.53 5.24
C ASP A 15 -12.07 3.71 6.25
N SER A 16 -13.38 3.60 6.01
CA SER A 16 -14.29 2.81 6.84
C SER A 16 -14.14 1.30 6.63
N ALA A 17 -13.40 0.85 5.61
CA ALA A 17 -13.11 -0.57 5.41
C ALA A 17 -12.27 -1.14 6.55
N VAL A 18 -11.46 -0.31 7.22
CA VAL A 18 -10.63 -0.69 8.38
C VAL A 18 -11.48 -1.09 9.60
N GLU A 19 -12.75 -0.71 9.66
CA GLU A 19 -13.66 -1.08 10.76
C GLU A 19 -14.32 -2.45 10.56
N GLN A 20 -14.25 -3.02 9.36
CA GLN A 20 -14.84 -4.33 9.06
C GLN A 20 -13.99 -5.46 9.65
N LEU A 21 -14.58 -6.61 9.92
CA LEU A 21 -13.81 -7.80 10.30
C LEU A 21 -12.92 -8.26 9.14
N LEU A 22 -11.79 -8.88 9.44
CA LEU A 22 -10.92 -9.50 8.43
C LEU A 22 -11.57 -10.78 7.91
N ASP A 23 -11.49 -10.98 6.59
CA ASP A 23 -11.89 -12.25 5.98
C ASP A 23 -10.89 -13.37 6.27
N THR A 24 -11.30 -14.62 6.08
CA THR A 24 -10.42 -15.79 6.26
C THR A 24 -9.21 -15.70 5.33
N GLY A 25 -8.00 -15.67 5.93
CA GLY A 25 -6.73 -15.58 5.20
C GLY A 25 -6.33 -14.16 4.83
N GLU A 26 -7.08 -13.15 5.26
CA GLU A 26 -6.64 -11.76 5.24
C GLU A 26 -5.87 -11.39 6.51
N ILE A 27 -4.90 -10.50 6.32
CA ILE A 27 -4.12 -9.89 7.40
C ILE A 27 -4.27 -8.37 7.32
N GLU A 28 -4.32 -7.74 8.49
CA GLU A 28 -4.19 -6.28 8.60
C GLU A 28 -2.71 -5.91 8.75
N ILE A 29 -2.34 -4.82 8.11
CA ILE A 29 -0.96 -4.39 7.91
C ILE A 29 -0.88 -2.90 8.25
N GLU A 30 0.09 -2.53 9.07
CA GLU A 30 0.40 -1.12 9.37
C GLU A 30 1.45 -0.61 8.39
N ILE A 31 1.11 0.36 7.56
CA ILE A 31 1.99 0.82 6.48
C ILE A 31 3.08 1.73 7.05
N LYS A 32 4.35 1.35 6.88
CA LYS A 32 5.53 2.15 7.26
C LYS A 32 6.21 2.82 6.08
N ALA A 33 6.17 2.19 4.90
CA ALA A 33 6.72 2.72 3.66
C ALA A 33 5.96 2.18 2.45
N ILE A 34 5.84 3.00 1.38
CA ILE A 34 5.12 2.66 0.15
C ILE A 34 6.05 2.89 -1.05
N GLY A 35 6.19 1.88 -1.90
CA GLY A 35 6.84 2.02 -3.19
C GLY A 35 5.96 2.77 -4.19
N LEU A 36 6.45 3.89 -4.73
CA LEU A 36 5.80 4.64 -5.80
C LEU A 36 6.29 4.18 -7.17
N ASN A 37 5.38 3.99 -8.12
CA ASN A 37 5.73 3.71 -9.51
C ASN A 37 5.28 4.85 -10.46
N PHE A 38 5.77 4.81 -11.70
CA PHE A 38 5.42 5.81 -12.72
C PHE A 38 3.92 5.82 -13.07
N ARG A 39 3.24 4.66 -13.01
CA ARG A 39 1.81 4.55 -13.28
C ARG A 39 0.97 5.25 -12.22
N ASP A 40 1.42 5.28 -10.96
CA ASP A 40 0.70 5.97 -9.88
C ASP A 40 0.67 7.49 -10.13
N GLY A 41 1.78 8.05 -10.63
CA GLY A 41 1.84 9.43 -11.09
C GLY A 41 0.95 9.70 -12.31
N MET A 42 0.81 8.74 -13.22
CA MET A 42 -0.14 8.84 -14.34
C MET A 42 -1.59 8.75 -13.85
N ALA A 43 -1.90 7.83 -12.94
CA ALA A 43 -3.24 7.67 -12.36
C ALA A 43 -3.73 8.95 -11.69
N ALA A 44 -2.84 9.62 -10.95
CA ALA A 44 -3.15 10.90 -10.33
C ALA A 44 -3.41 12.03 -11.36
N LYS A 45 -2.78 11.98 -12.55
CA LYS A 45 -2.85 13.03 -13.57
C LYS A 45 -3.88 12.81 -14.68
N SER A 46 -4.18 11.56 -15.03
CA SER A 46 -4.90 11.25 -16.28
C SER A 46 -6.11 10.33 -16.08
N SER A 47 -6.62 10.20 -14.86
CA SER A 47 -7.81 9.39 -14.55
C SER A 47 -7.70 7.93 -15.02
N VAL A 48 -6.47 7.39 -15.06
CA VAL A 48 -6.25 5.94 -15.21
C VAL A 48 -6.37 5.28 -13.83
N PRO A 49 -6.82 4.01 -13.74
CA PRO A 49 -6.95 3.32 -12.47
C PRO A 49 -5.60 3.27 -11.73
N LEU A 50 -5.61 3.56 -10.43
CA LEU A 50 -4.44 3.38 -9.58
C LEU A 50 -3.96 1.93 -9.69
N SER A 51 -2.66 1.77 -9.93
CA SER A 51 -2.09 0.46 -10.16
C SER A 51 -1.98 -0.33 -8.86
N SER A 52 -2.23 -1.63 -8.95
CA SER A 52 -2.53 -2.51 -7.83
C SER A 52 -1.28 -3.14 -7.20
N GLY A 53 -0.19 -2.39 -7.05
CA GLY A 53 1.10 -3.03 -6.86
C GLY A 53 2.23 -2.19 -6.31
N SER A 54 2.03 -1.64 -5.11
CA SER A 54 3.13 -1.08 -4.33
C SER A 54 3.63 -2.12 -3.32
N ILE A 55 4.94 -2.16 -3.09
CA ILE A 55 5.45 -2.87 -1.92
C ILE A 55 5.22 -1.99 -0.70
N GLU A 56 4.54 -2.55 0.28
CA GLU A 56 4.36 -1.94 1.59
C GLU A 56 5.16 -2.69 2.62
N ALA A 57 5.82 -1.94 3.48
CA ALA A 57 6.59 -2.53 4.56
C ALA A 57 5.89 -2.24 5.90
N SER A 58 5.69 -3.27 6.72
CA SER A 58 4.76 -3.20 7.86
C SER A 58 5.29 -3.78 9.16
N GLU A 59 4.65 -3.38 10.25
CA GLU A 59 4.91 -3.85 11.60
C GLU A 59 3.62 -4.30 12.30
N SER A 60 3.43 -5.61 12.46
CA SER A 60 2.61 -6.16 13.55
C SER A 60 3.01 -7.61 13.82
N GLY A 61 3.77 -7.82 14.91
CA GLY A 61 4.42 -9.09 15.25
C GLY A 61 5.61 -9.45 14.37
N ASP A 62 5.39 -9.53 13.05
CA ASP A 62 6.39 -9.80 12.02
C ASP A 62 6.61 -8.57 11.12
N ARG A 63 7.86 -8.40 10.63
CA ARG A 63 8.16 -7.40 9.61
C ARG A 63 7.92 -8.01 8.24
N VAL A 64 7.06 -7.40 7.43
CA VAL A 64 6.67 -7.93 6.12
C VAL A 64 6.73 -6.88 5.02
N ALA A 65 6.98 -7.34 3.79
CA ALA A 65 6.79 -6.63 2.53
C ALA A 65 5.57 -7.24 1.83
N VAL A 66 4.61 -6.45 1.39
CA VAL A 66 3.38 -6.96 0.77
C VAL A 66 3.06 -6.32 -0.56
N PHE A 67 2.36 -7.05 -1.41
CA PHE A 67 1.77 -6.53 -2.64
C PHE A 67 0.26 -6.39 -2.47
N THR A 68 -0.26 -5.15 -2.51
CA THR A 68 -1.70 -4.92 -2.34
C THR A 68 -2.22 -3.68 -3.07
N LYS A 69 -3.55 -3.55 -3.09
CA LYS A 69 -4.28 -2.37 -3.55
C LYS A 69 -4.58 -1.47 -2.36
N GLY A 70 -4.66 -0.16 -2.60
CA GLY A 70 -5.00 0.81 -1.55
C GLY A 70 -3.82 1.22 -0.67
N ALA A 71 -2.59 1.10 -1.20
CA ALA A 71 -1.35 1.33 -0.47
C ALA A 71 -1.18 2.73 0.13
N PHE A 72 -1.88 3.74 -0.40
CA PHE A 72 -1.85 5.10 0.13
C PHE A 72 -2.77 5.25 1.34
N ALA A 73 -2.48 4.49 2.39
CA ALA A 73 -3.24 4.46 3.62
C ALA A 73 -2.32 4.28 4.84
N THR A 74 -2.85 4.47 6.04
CA THR A 74 -2.14 4.15 7.29
C THR A 74 -2.18 2.66 7.62
N LYS A 75 -3.23 1.98 7.13
CA LYS A 75 -3.42 0.55 7.26
C LYS A 75 -3.93 -0.01 5.94
N ALA A 76 -3.54 -1.23 5.63
CA ALA A 76 -4.07 -1.98 4.50
C ALA A 76 -4.42 -3.40 4.89
N ARG A 77 -5.17 -4.05 4.01
CA ARG A 77 -5.53 -5.46 4.11
C ARG A 77 -5.10 -6.17 2.86
N THR A 78 -4.59 -7.37 3.04
CA THR A 78 -4.22 -8.23 1.92
C THR A 78 -4.27 -9.68 2.36
N ARG A 79 -4.18 -10.59 1.40
CA ARG A 79 -4.07 -12.02 1.71
C ARG A 79 -2.69 -12.32 2.25
N GLU A 80 -2.61 -13.18 3.26
CA GLU A 80 -1.34 -13.61 3.85
C GLU A 80 -0.35 -14.17 2.81
N CYS A 81 -0.86 -14.80 1.74
CA CYS A 81 -0.03 -15.35 0.66
C CYS A 81 0.67 -14.30 -0.21
N LEU A 82 0.30 -13.02 -0.08
CA LEU A 82 0.94 -11.88 -0.75
C LEU A 82 1.94 -11.16 0.16
N ALA A 83 2.18 -11.68 1.37
CA ALA A 83 3.10 -11.11 2.34
C ALA A 83 4.40 -11.91 2.45
N PHE A 84 5.51 -11.19 2.44
CA PHE A 84 6.86 -11.75 2.51
C PHE A 84 7.58 -11.20 3.73
N LYS A 85 8.12 -12.07 4.59
CA LYS A 85 8.89 -11.61 5.76
C LYS A 85 10.16 -10.89 5.30
N ILE A 86 10.44 -9.74 5.90
CA ILE A 86 11.69 -9.01 5.67
C ILE A 86 12.64 -9.18 6.86
N PRO A 87 13.95 -9.42 6.60
CA PRO A 87 14.96 -9.46 7.64
C PRO A 87 15.05 -8.13 8.39
N LYS A 88 15.50 -8.19 9.65
CA LYS A 88 15.60 -6.99 10.48
C LYS A 88 16.64 -5.97 9.96
N GLU A 89 17.59 -6.46 9.18
CA GLU A 89 18.69 -5.70 8.57
C GLU A 89 18.22 -4.83 7.40
N ILE A 90 17.06 -5.15 6.79
CA ILE A 90 16.48 -4.39 5.68
C ILE A 90 15.53 -3.35 6.27
N SER A 91 15.68 -2.07 5.88
CA SER A 91 14.75 -1.03 6.31
C SER A 91 13.41 -1.16 5.58
N PHE A 92 12.36 -0.54 6.12
CA PHE A 92 11.04 -0.55 5.49
C PHE A 92 11.04 0.13 4.12
N GLU A 93 11.78 1.24 3.97
CA GLU A 93 11.96 1.96 2.71
C GLU A 93 12.73 1.13 1.69
N ALA A 94 13.80 0.44 2.12
CA ALA A 94 14.57 -0.44 1.25
C ALA A 94 13.69 -1.59 0.74
N ALA A 95 12.90 -2.22 1.62
CA ALA A 95 11.95 -3.25 1.24
C ALA A 95 10.88 -2.70 0.26
N ALA A 96 10.31 -1.53 0.55
CA ALA A 96 9.30 -0.89 -0.30
C ALA A 96 9.82 -0.47 -1.69
N SER A 97 11.14 -0.28 -1.82
CA SER A 97 11.80 0.07 -3.09
C SER A 97 12.14 -1.12 -3.98
N LEU A 98 11.96 -2.36 -3.48
CA LEU A 98 12.32 -3.54 -4.26
C LEU A 98 11.47 -3.57 -5.54
N PRO A 99 12.09 -3.77 -6.71
CA PRO A 99 11.34 -3.93 -7.94
C PRO A 99 10.59 -5.26 -7.90
N LEU A 100 9.26 -5.20 -7.94
CA LEU A 100 8.46 -6.37 -8.30
C LEU A 100 8.34 -6.41 -9.82
N ALA A 101 8.70 -7.57 -10.38
CA ALA A 101 8.74 -7.84 -11.81
C ALA A 101 7.43 -7.51 -12.54
#